data_AF-A0A0Q4KL46-F1
#
_entry.id   AF-A0A0Q4KL46-F1
#
_cell.length_a   1.000
_cell.length_b   1.000
_cell.length_c   1.000
_cell.angle_alpha   90.00
_cell.angle_beta   90.00
_cell.angle_gamma   90.00
#
_symmetry.space_group_name_H-M   'P 1'
#
loop_
_entity.id
_entity.type
_entity.pdbx_description
1 polymer ?
#
loop_
_entity_poly.entity_id
_entity_poly.type
_entity_poly.pdbx_seq_one_letter_code
_entity_poly.pdbx_strand_id
1 'polypeptide(L)'
;MSDFTTRAAVPTAHASRYLQQLCKHWQHNLTVEFDADHGTVVFPRDARGASHPGDALVTFDAAAEMLDIRIDATSEEQLDGLKGAVARHLDRFAFREAPLPFDWQ
;
A
#
# COMPACT_ATOMS: atom_id res chain seq x y z
N MET A 1 -8.89 -17.31 -0.66
CA MET A 1 -7.49 -17.37 -0.18
C MET A 1 -6.73 -16.41 -1.07
N SER A 2 -5.94 -15.50 -0.49
CA SER A 2 -5.07 -14.61 -1.28
C SER A 2 -3.83 -15.42 -1.66
N ASP A 3 -3.77 -15.84 -2.93
CA ASP A 3 -2.70 -16.73 -3.40
C ASP A 3 -1.44 -15.96 -3.85
N PHE A 4 -1.52 -14.62 -3.87
CA PHE A 4 -0.46 -13.73 -4.34
C PHE A 4 -0.15 -12.70 -3.27
N THR A 5 0.94 -12.90 -2.53
CA THR A 5 1.39 -11.98 -1.48
C THR A 5 2.76 -11.41 -1.83
N THR A 6 2.99 -10.13 -1.54
CA THR A 6 4.33 -9.54 -1.55
C THR A 6 4.53 -8.65 -0.33
N ARG A 7 5.79 -8.39 0.03
CA ARG A 7 6.15 -7.42 1.06
C ARG A 7 7.29 -6.52 0.63
N ALA A 8 7.32 -5.29 1.13
CA ALA A 8 8.47 -4.40 1.03
C ALA A 8 8.70 -3.69 2.36
N ALA A 9 9.96 -3.59 2.76
CA ALA A 9 10.41 -2.83 3.92
C ALA A 9 11.06 -1.53 3.43
N VAL A 10 10.35 -0.41 3.55
CA VAL A 10 10.77 0.87 2.96
C VAL A 10 11.48 1.72 4.03
N PRO A 11 12.80 1.96 3.95
CA PRO A 11 13.52 2.77 4.92
C PRO A 11 13.09 4.24 4.82
N THR A 12 12.57 4.79 5.91
CA THR A 12 12.22 6.21 6.05
C THR A 12 11.93 6.56 7.51
N ALA A 13 12.42 7.72 7.97
CA ALA A 13 12.10 8.26 9.29
C ALA A 13 10.68 8.87 9.37
N HIS A 14 9.92 8.82 8.26
CA HIS A 14 8.61 9.45 8.13
C HIS A 14 7.48 8.43 7.90
N ALA A 15 7.70 7.16 8.28
CA ALA A 15 6.77 6.05 8.04
C ALA A 15 5.34 6.36 8.50
N SER A 16 5.15 6.74 9.77
CA SER A 16 3.84 7.09 10.32
C SER A 16 3.15 8.21 9.54
N ARG A 17 3.92 9.23 9.14
CA ARG A 17 3.38 10.36 8.38
C ARG A 17 2.91 9.92 7.00
N TYR A 18 3.72 9.14 6.28
CA TYR A 18 3.39 8.69 4.94
C TYR A 18 2.24 7.69 4.92
N LEU A 19 2.19 6.76 5.87
CA LEU A 19 1.06 5.87 6.11
C LEU A 19 -0.24 6.68 6.26
N GLN A 20 -0.27 7.64 7.18
CA GLN A 20 -1.47 8.43 7.44
C GLN A 20 -1.89 9.28 6.24
N GLN A 21 -0.95 9.87 5.50
CA GLN A 21 -1.26 10.66 4.30
C GLN A 21 -1.85 9.79 3.19
N LEU A 22 -1.27 8.60 2.98
CA LEU A 22 -1.75 7.64 2.01
C LEU A 22 -3.15 7.13 2.35
N CYS A 23 -3.36 6.71 3.61
CA CYS A 23 -4.65 6.24 4.10
C CYS A 23 -5.73 7.32 3.97
N LYS A 24 -5.44 8.56 4.40
CA LYS A 24 -6.36 9.71 4.23
C LYS A 24 -6.67 10.02 2.77
N HIS A 25 -5.74 9.80 1.86
CA HIS A 25 -5.97 10.01 0.44
C HIS A 25 -6.89 8.94 -0.16
N TRP A 26 -6.73 7.69 0.26
CA TRP A 26 -7.49 6.57 -0.28
C TRP A 26 -8.86 6.37 0.36
N GLN A 27 -9.07 6.80 1.61
CA GLN A 27 -10.37 6.70 2.29
C GLN A 27 -11.51 7.42 1.56
N HIS A 28 -11.19 8.31 0.60
CA HIS A 28 -12.20 8.97 -0.22
C HIS A 28 -12.95 8.02 -1.15
N ASN A 29 -12.31 6.93 -1.59
CA ASN A 29 -12.87 6.01 -2.58
C ASN A 29 -12.76 4.53 -2.18
N LEU A 30 -12.02 4.22 -1.11
CA LEU A 30 -11.73 2.87 -0.65
C LEU A 30 -12.10 2.73 0.82
N THR A 31 -12.33 1.49 1.26
CA THR A 31 -12.44 1.16 2.68
C THR A 31 -11.05 1.18 3.29
N VAL A 32 -10.84 2.06 4.27
CA VAL A 32 -9.54 2.27 4.92
C VAL A 32 -9.74 2.35 6.44
N GLU A 33 -8.88 1.65 7.18
CA GLU A 33 -8.77 1.76 8.63
C GLU A 33 -7.30 2.08 8.95
N PHE A 34 -7.02 3.08 9.79
CA PHE A 34 -5.64 3.41 10.14
C PHE A 34 -5.55 4.21 11.44
N ASP A 35 -4.38 4.11 12.07
CA ASP A 35 -3.90 4.99 13.13
C ASP A 35 -2.50 5.54 12.79
N ALA A 36 -1.70 5.89 13.81
CA ALA A 36 -0.35 6.41 13.60
C ALA A 36 0.66 5.32 13.19
N ASP A 37 0.42 4.07 13.59
CA ASP A 37 1.39 2.98 13.51
C ASP A 37 0.94 1.86 12.56
N HIS A 38 -0.35 1.77 12.26
CA HIS A 38 -0.92 0.73 11.41
C HIS A 38 -1.97 1.26 10.45
N GLY A 39 -2.09 0.67 9.26
CA GLY A 39 -3.12 0.99 8.29
C GLY A 39 -3.47 -0.19 7.39
N THR A 40 -4.77 -0.37 7.12
CA THR A 40 -5.29 -1.35 6.15
C THR A 40 -6.16 -0.67 5.12
N VAL A 41 -6.03 -1.12 3.87
CA VAL A 41 -6.74 -0.56 2.71
C VAL A 41 -7.28 -1.72 1.88
N VAL A 42 -8.59 -1.77 1.72
CA VAL A 42 -9.25 -2.75 0.85
C VAL A 42 -9.36 -2.17 -0.56
N PHE A 43 -8.85 -2.90 -1.53
CA PHE A 43 -8.99 -2.60 -2.95
C PHE A 43 -10.04 -3.53 -3.56
N PRO A 44 -11.23 -3.01 -3.92
CA PRO A 44 -12.29 -3.79 -4.53
C PRO A 44 -11.83 -4.49 -5.79
N ARG A 45 -12.33 -5.70 -6.02
CA ARG A 45 -12.00 -6.52 -7.20
C ARG A 45 -12.33 -5.82 -8.53
N ASP A 46 -13.27 -4.87 -8.49
CA ASP A 46 -13.75 -4.07 -9.61
C ASP A 46 -13.26 -2.62 -9.61
N ALA A 47 -12.25 -2.32 -8.79
CA ALA A 47 -11.65 -1.00 -8.71
C ALA A 47 -11.20 -0.50 -10.10
N ARG A 48 -11.64 0.71 -10.46
CA ARG A 48 -11.35 1.36 -11.76
C ARG A 48 -11.76 0.53 -12.99
N GLY A 49 -12.79 -0.30 -12.88
CA GLY A 49 -13.29 -1.12 -13.98
C GLY A 49 -12.49 -2.40 -14.22
N ALA A 50 -11.62 -2.78 -13.28
CA ALA A 50 -10.99 -4.09 -13.27
C ALA A 50 -12.01 -5.21 -13.02
N SER A 51 -11.58 -6.46 -13.16
CA SER A 51 -12.41 -7.63 -12.81
C SER A 51 -11.51 -8.72 -12.23
N HIS A 52 -10.91 -8.44 -11.08
CA HIS A 52 -10.08 -9.39 -10.36
C HIS A 52 -10.92 -10.50 -9.70
N PRO A 53 -10.29 -11.65 -9.35
CA PRO A 53 -10.99 -12.75 -8.67
C PRO A 53 -11.60 -12.37 -7.31
N GLY A 54 -10.99 -11.44 -6.59
CA GLY A 54 -11.50 -10.92 -5.33
C GLY A 54 -10.83 -9.61 -4.89
N ASP A 55 -11.26 -9.12 -3.74
CA ASP A 55 -10.71 -7.89 -3.16
C ASP A 55 -9.29 -8.14 -2.67
N ALA A 56 -8.42 -7.15 -2.85
CA ALA A 56 -7.08 -7.17 -2.29
C ALA A 56 -7.02 -6.35 -1.00
N LEU A 57 -6.06 -6.70 -0.16
CA LEU A 57 -5.77 -5.98 1.07
C LEU A 57 -4.33 -5.47 1.01
N VAL A 58 -4.14 -4.18 1.30
CA VAL A 58 -2.81 -3.62 1.54
C VAL A 58 -2.71 -3.23 2.99
N THR A 59 -1.67 -3.72 3.66
CA THR A 59 -1.38 -3.46 5.07
C THR A 59 -0.08 -2.67 5.17
N PHE A 60 -0.07 -1.69 6.08
CA PHE A 60 1.05 -0.82 6.37
C PHE A 60 1.34 -0.87 7.86
N ASP A 61 2.60 -1.05 8.24
CA ASP A 61 3.08 -0.97 9.61
C ASP A 61 4.23 0.04 9.68
N ALA A 62 4.07 1.07 10.49
CA ALA A 62 5.07 2.12 10.66
C ALA A 62 5.96 1.84 11.87
N ALA A 63 7.27 1.84 11.62
CA ALA A 63 8.31 1.85 12.63
C ALA A 63 9.09 3.18 12.56
N ALA A 64 10.04 3.36 13.49
CA ALA A 64 10.79 4.61 13.62
C ALA A 64 11.56 5.01 12.34
N GLU A 65 12.12 4.04 11.61
CA GLU A 65 12.94 4.26 10.41
C GLU A 65 12.52 3.39 9.23
N MET A 66 11.33 2.79 9.28
CA MET A 66 10.87 1.82 8.29
C MET A 66 9.34 1.85 8.17
N LEU A 67 8.84 1.77 6.94
CA LEU A 67 7.45 1.50 6.63
C LEU A 67 7.38 0.11 6.00
N ASP A 68 6.85 -0.85 6.75
CA ASP A 68 6.57 -2.19 6.26
C ASP A 68 5.25 -2.17 5.48
N ILE A 69 5.26 -2.81 4.32
CA ILE A 69 4.12 -2.88 3.42
C ILE A 69 3.89 -4.34 3.04
N ARG A 70 2.65 -4.80 3.16
CA ARG A 70 2.20 -6.10 2.67
C ARG A 70 1.04 -5.91 1.72
N ILE A 71 1.09 -6.61 0.58
CA ILE A 71 -0.03 -6.67 -0.36
C ILE A 71 -0.49 -8.12 -0.43
N ASP A 72 -1.76 -8.36 -0.12
CA ASP A 72 -2.46 -9.62 -0.29
C ASP A 72 -3.44 -9.48 -1.46
N ALA A 73 -3.08 -10.03 -2.61
CA ALA A 73 -3.87 -9.96 -3.84
C ALA A 73 -4.45 -11.33 -4.22
N THR A 74 -5.36 -11.32 -5.19
CA THR A 74 -6.07 -12.49 -5.69
C THR A 74 -5.67 -12.89 -7.12
N SER A 75 -4.83 -12.08 -7.77
CA SER A 75 -4.15 -12.42 -9.02
C SER A 75 -2.80 -11.71 -9.13
N GLU A 76 -1.91 -12.21 -9.99
CA GLU A 76 -0.62 -11.58 -10.28
C GLU A 76 -0.78 -10.18 -10.89
N GLU A 77 -1.75 -9.99 -11.79
CA GLU A 77 -2.08 -8.68 -12.36
C GLU A 77 -2.50 -7.67 -11.29
N GLN A 78 -3.33 -8.11 -10.33
CA GLN A 78 -3.74 -7.27 -9.21
C GLN A 78 -2.53 -6.92 -8.32
N LEU A 79 -1.65 -7.88 -8.06
CA LEU A 79 -0.44 -7.69 -7.28
C LEU A 79 0.49 -6.63 -7.92
N ASP A 80 0.79 -6.77 -9.22
CA ASP A 80 1.66 -5.85 -9.94
C ASP A 80 1.06 -4.44 -10.03
N GLY A 81 -0.23 -4.35 -10.33
CA GLY A 81 -0.96 -3.09 -10.32
C GLY A 81 -0.92 -2.38 -8.96
N LEU A 82 -1.03 -3.14 -7.86
CA LEU A 82 -0.97 -2.61 -6.50
C LEU A 82 0.44 -2.20 -6.10
N LYS A 83 1.49 -2.95 -6.45
CA LYS A 83 2.89 -2.54 -6.25
C LYS A 83 3.14 -1.16 -6.86
N GLY A 84 2.73 -0.97 -8.11
CA GLY A 84 2.86 0.31 -8.81
C GLY A 84 1.96 1.41 -8.27
N ALA A 85 0.76 1.08 -7.78
CA ALA A 85 -0.12 2.05 -7.13
C ALA A 85 0.48 2.55 -5.81
N VAL A 86 0.91 1.65 -4.94
CA VAL A 86 1.52 1.98 -3.64
C VAL A 86 2.75 2.86 -3.83
N ALA A 87 3.70 2.43 -4.65
CA ALA A 87 4.96 3.16 -4.87
C ALA A 87 4.71 4.59 -5.38
N ARG A 88 3.88 4.77 -6.41
CA ARG A 88 3.58 6.10 -6.98
C ARG A 88 2.94 7.06 -5.99
N HIS A 89 2.05 6.58 -5.10
CA HIS A 89 1.40 7.45 -4.13
C HIS A 89 2.32 7.79 -2.97
N LEU A 90 3.09 6.81 -2.46
CA LEU A 90 4.08 7.06 -1.43
C LEU A 90 5.16 8.03 -1.91
N ASP A 91 5.72 7.84 -3.10
CA ASP A 91 6.73 8.77 -3.67
C ASP A 91 6.18 10.19 -3.84
N ARG A 92 4.89 10.33 -4.18
CA ARG A 92 4.24 11.64 -4.27
C ARG A 92 4.18 12.34 -2.91
N PHE A 93 3.91 11.61 -1.83
CA PHE A 93 3.91 12.16 -0.47
C PHE A 93 5.32 12.40 0.06
N ALA A 94 6.24 11.50 -0.27
CA ALA A 94 7.66 11.53 0.07
C ALA A 94 8.50 12.32 -0.94
N PHE A 95 7.96 13.34 -1.61
CA PHE A 95 8.60 14.03 -2.73
C PHE A 95 10.01 14.61 -2.45
N ARG A 96 10.41 14.73 -1.17
CA ARG A 96 11.76 15.17 -0.76
C ARG A 96 12.77 14.03 -0.57
N GLU A 97 12.29 12.79 -0.42
CA GLU A 97 13.09 11.56 -0.27
C GLU A 97 12.95 10.62 -1.48
N ALA A 98 11.92 10.81 -2.28
CA ALA A 98 11.62 9.95 -3.42
C ALA A 98 12.75 9.93 -4.46
N PRO A 99 12.95 8.80 -5.16
CA PRO A 99 12.17 7.56 -5.04
C PRO A 99 12.54 6.76 -3.78
N LEU A 100 11.52 6.30 -3.05
CA LEU A 100 11.72 5.37 -1.94
C LEU A 100 12.11 3.99 -2.49
N PRO A 101 13.00 3.24 -1.83
CA PRO A 101 13.40 1.92 -2.32
C PRO A 101 12.36 0.87 -1.92
N PHE A 102 11.54 0.46 -2.88
CA PHE A 102 10.58 -0.65 -2.73
C PHE A 102 11.20 -1.96 -3.22
N ASP A 103 11.93 -2.64 -2.34
CA ASP A 103 12.46 -3.98 -2.61
C ASP A 103 11.39 -5.04 -2.31
N TRP A 104 10.53 -5.30 -3.31
CA TRP A 104 9.42 -6.26 -3.19
C TRP A 104 9.91 -7.70 -3.16
N GLN A 105 9.51 -8.44 -2.13
CA GLN A 105 9.80 -9.86 -1.92
C GLN A 105 8.53 -10.71 -1.92
#